data_AF-A0A238Z9S6-F1
#
_entry.id   AF-A0A238Z9S6-F1
#
_cell.length_a   1.000
_cell.length_b   1.000
_cell.length_c   1.000
_cell.angle_alpha   90.00
_cell.angle_beta   90.00
_cell.angle_gamma   90.00
#
_symmetry.space_group_name_H-M   'P 1'
#
loop_
_entity.id
_entity.type
_entity.pdbx_description
1 polymer ?
#
loop_
_entity_poly.entity_id
_entity_poly.type
_entity_poly.pdbx_seq_one_letter_code
_entity_poly.pdbx_strand_id
1 'polypeptide(L)' 'MMHPVVVITYLGLCAIVGLLGRDRALGFGGSFIFAIILTPLIVAIMLLLTQPKH' A
#
# COMPACT_ATOMS: atom_id res chain seq x y z
N MET A 1 -13.44 13.80 5.68
CA MET A 1 -13.83 13.41 4.30
C MET A 1 -12.55 13.05 3.55
N MET A 2 -12.43 11.85 2.98
CA MET A 2 -11.24 11.44 2.24
C MET A 2 -11.20 12.21 0.92
N HIS A 3 -10.15 13.01 0.69
CA HIS A 3 -10.04 13.77 -0.55
C HIS A 3 -9.78 12.80 -1.72
N PRO A 4 -10.58 12.82 -2.80
CA PRO A 4 -10.46 11.84 -3.89
C PRO A 4 -9.05 11.73 -4.47
N VAL A 5 -8.31 12.84 -4.52
CA VAL A 5 -6.91 12.88 -4.96
C VAL A 5 -6.03 11.93 -4.15
N VAL A 6 -6.20 11.84 -2.83
CA VAL A 6 -5.39 10.96 -1.98
C VAL A 6 -5.60 9.49 -2.34
N VAL A 7 -6.86 9.09 -2.57
CA VAL A 7 -7.21 7.71 -2.96
C VAL A 7 -6.63 7.38 -4.34
N ILE A 8 -6.75 8.31 -5.29
CA ILE A 8 -6.22 8.13 -6.65
C ILE A 8 -4.68 8.02 -6.62
N THR A 9 -4.00 8.90 -5.89
CA THR A 9 -2.55 8.85 -5.74
C THR A 9 -2.11 7.53 -5.11
N TYR A 10 -2.78 7.10 -4.04
CA TYR A 10 -2.47 5.84 -3.36
C TYR A 10 -2.62 4.64 -4.30
N LEU A 11 -3.77 4.52 -4.99
CA LEU A 11 -4.01 3.43 -5.94
C LEU A 11 -3.03 3.49 -7.12
N GLY A 12 -2.65 4.69 -7.58
CA GLY A 12 -1.61 4.87 -8.61
C GLY A 12 -0.26 4.34 -8.17
N LEU A 13 0.16 4.61 -6.93
CA LEU A 13 1.40 4.07 -6.38
C LEU A 13 1.35 2.53 -6.25
N CYS A 14 0.24 1.98 -5.75
CA CYS A 14 0.05 0.53 -5.71
C CYS A 14 0.10 -0.09 -7.12
N ALA A 15 -0.46 0.59 -8.13
CA ALA A 15 -0.44 0.13 -9.52
C ALA A 15 0.99 0.08 -10.07
N ILE A 16 1.84 1.05 -9.74
CA ILE A 16 3.27 1.02 -10.11
C ILE A 16 3.95 -0.23 -9.50
N VAL A 17 3.70 -0.52 -8.23
CA VAL A 17 4.22 -1.74 -7.57
C VAL A 17 3.69 -3.00 -8.24
N GLY A 18 2.40 -3.02 -8.60
CA GLY A 18 1.79 -4.09 -9.38
C GLY A 18 2.50 -4.30 -10.72
N LEU A 19 2.80 -3.22 -11.45
CA LEU A 19 3.50 -3.30 -12.74
C LEU A 19 4.93 -3.85 -12.57
N LEU A 20 5.65 -3.43 -11.53
CA LEU A 20 6.98 -3.97 -11.21
C LEU A 20 6.94 -5.46 -10.82
N GLY A 21 5.84 -5.91 -10.23
CA GLY A 21 5.62 -7.31 -9.85
C GLY A 21 5.07 -8.20 -10.96
N ARG A 22 4.76 -7.66 -12.15
CA ARG A 22 4.06 -8.36 -13.23
C ARG A 22 4.75 -9.65 -13.68
N ASP A 23 6.07 -9.65 -13.79
CA ASP A 23 6.86 -10.80 -14.25
C ASP A 23 7.29 -11.73 -13.10
N ARG A 24 6.75 -11.54 -11.90
CA ARG A 24 7.02 -12.36 -10.71
C ARG A 24 5.87 -13.34 -10.47
N ALA A 25 6.07 -14.32 -9.59
CA ALA A 25 5.09 -15.36 -9.28
C ALA A 25 3.72 -14.82 -8.82
N LEU A 26 3.69 -13.66 -8.17
CA LEU A 26 2.46 -12.98 -7.74
C LEU A 26 1.70 -12.31 -8.89
N GLY A 27 2.40 -11.99 -9.98
CA GLY A 27 1.88 -11.21 -11.10
C GLY A 27 1.40 -9.81 -10.70
N PHE A 28 0.80 -9.10 -11.66
CA PHE A 28 0.30 -7.75 -11.43
C PHE A 28 -0.77 -7.71 -10.33
N GLY A 29 -1.78 -8.58 -10.43
CA GLY A 29 -2.91 -8.59 -9.50
C GLY A 29 -2.49 -8.92 -8.06
N GLY A 30 -1.62 -9.92 -7.90
CA GLY A 30 -1.09 -10.28 -6.59
C GLY A 30 -0.24 -9.16 -6.00
N SER A 31 0.70 -8.60 -6.76
CA SER A 31 1.55 -7.51 -6.28
C SER A 31 0.78 -6.21 -5.99
N PHE A 32 -0.24 -5.88 -6.79
CA PHE A 32 -1.11 -4.73 -6.57
C PHE A 32 -1.94 -4.85 -5.28
N ILE A 33 -2.66 -5.95 -5.12
CA ILE A 33 -3.49 -6.20 -3.93
C ILE A 33 -2.60 -6.32 -2.69
N PHE A 34 -1.46 -6.99 -2.82
CA PHE A 34 -0.50 -7.11 -1.75
C PHE A 34 0.03 -5.74 -1.32
N ALA A 35 0.37 -4.85 -2.24
CA ALA A 35 0.78 -3.48 -1.91
C ALA A 35 -0.32 -2.71 -1.16
N ILE A 36 -1.58 -2.82 -1.62
CA ILE A 36 -2.73 -2.16 -0.97
C ILE A 36 -2.88 -2.57 0.49
N ILE A 37 -2.61 -3.84 0.83
CA ILE A 37 -2.78 -4.40 2.18
C ILE A 37 -1.51 -4.21 3.01
N LEU A 38 -0.34 -4.40 2.41
CA LEU A 38 0.94 -4.37 3.10
C LEU A 38 1.27 -2.96 3.61
N THR A 39 1.00 -1.91 2.83
CA THR A 39 1.28 -0.54 3.24
C THR A 39 0.58 -0.15 4.56
N PRO A 40 -0.76 -0.30 4.71
CA PRO A 40 -1.41 -0.01 5.99
C PRO A 40 -1.02 -1.00 7.09
N LEU A 41 -0.70 -2.26 6.76
CA LEU A 41 -0.23 -3.23 7.75
C LEU A 41 1.11 -2.80 8.37
N ILE A 42 2.07 -2.36 7.55
CA ILE A 42 3.37 -1.86 8.03
C ILE A 42 3.16 -0.62 8.93
N VAL A 43 2.30 0.32 8.51
CA VAL A 43 1.98 1.51 9.31
C VAL A 43 1.30 1.13 10.63
N ALA A 44 0.35 0.20 10.61
CA ALA A 44 -0.33 -0.28 11.82
C ALA A 44 0.66 -0.92 12.80
N ILE A 45 1.57 -1.77 12.31
CA ILE A 45 2.64 -2.34 13.14
C ILE A 45 3.52 -1.23 13.72
N MET A 46 3.92 -0.24 12.91
CA MET A 46 4.71 0.88 13.42
C MET A 46 3.98 1.64 14.52
N LEU A 47 2.70 1.94 14.36
CA LEU A 47 1.90 2.64 15.37
C LEU A 47 1.80 1.86 16.68
N LEU A 48 1.77 0.52 16.64
CA LEU A 48 1.80 -0.32 17.83
C LEU A 48 3.16 -0.31 18.54
N LEU A 49 4.24 -0.13 17.78
CA LEU A 49 5.61 -0.09 18.31
C LEU A 49 6.01 1.30 18.82
N THR A 50 5.42 2.36 18.26
CA THR A 50 5.70 3.73 18.65
C THR A 50 4.79 4.18 19.79
N GLN A 51 5.34 4.91 20.76
CA GLN A 51 4.51 5.55 21.79
C GLN A 51 3.74 6.72 21.20
N PRO A 52 2.52 7.01 21.71
CA PRO A 52 1.81 8.23 21.38
C PRO A 52 2.71 9.42 21.68
N LYS A 53 2.93 10.27 20.68
CA LYS A 53 3.67 11.51 20.88
C LYS A 53 2.68 12.48 21.53
N HIS A 54 2.90 12.75 22.82
CA HIS A 54 2.19 13.77 23.60
C HIS A 54 2.17 15.12 22.89
#